data_AF-K8WIB4-F1
#
_entry.id   AF-K8WIB4-F1
#
_cell.length_a   1.000
_cell.length_b   1.000
_cell.length_c   1.000
_cell.angle_alpha   90.00
_cell.angle_beta   90.00
_cell.angle_gamma   90.00
#
_symmetry.space_group_name_H-M   'P 1'
#
loop_
_entity.id
_entity.type
_entity.pdbx_description
1 polymer ?
#
loop_
_entity_poly.entity_id
_entity_poly.type
_entity_poly.pdbx_seq_one_letter_code
_entity_poly.pdbx_strand_id
1 'polypeptide(L)'
;MQQQLSASKLDFTKSINQQDEQILTADAIAFLSDLADKFSDRRSKLLAERLVNQQKIDSGALPDFILENNSIKKSDWKIQNIPNDLQDRRVEITGPVERKMVINALNANVKVFMADFEDSLSPSWDIARFQDELSAMGYRFQFITLAGIHSMWFNMFDLAHSYAQGEGMKHYVEKVQEREFEAINKGYTFSSHQQEVGTGYFDKVTTVIQGGTSSVTALTGSTEEEQF
;
A
#
# COMPACT_ATOMS: atom_id res chain seq x y z
N MET A 1 18.19 -36.41 8.02
CA MET A 1 18.74 -36.46 9.39
C MET A 1 18.18 -35.24 10.11
N GLN A 2 17.11 -35.43 10.89
CA GLN A 2 16.50 -34.36 11.69
C GLN A 2 17.45 -34.02 12.84
N GLN A 3 18.24 -32.98 12.70
CA GLN A 3 18.93 -32.39 13.85
C GLN A 3 17.95 -31.44 14.53
N GLN A 4 17.45 -31.91 15.66
CA GLN A 4 16.56 -31.22 16.56
C GLN A 4 17.30 -29.97 17.09
N LEU A 5 16.83 -28.77 16.71
CA LEU A 5 17.19 -27.48 17.32
C LEU A 5 16.66 -27.42 18.77
N SER A 6 17.19 -28.26 19.66
CA SER A 6 16.61 -28.53 20.98
C SER A 6 16.98 -27.52 22.07
N ALA A 7 17.27 -26.26 21.71
CA ALA A 7 17.55 -25.18 22.67
C ALA A 7 16.71 -23.91 22.45
N SER A 8 15.87 -23.87 21.41
CA SER A 8 15.00 -22.74 21.09
C SER A 8 13.64 -22.89 21.79
N LYS A 9 13.17 -21.83 22.46
CA LYS A 9 11.76 -21.72 22.93
C LYS A 9 10.79 -21.36 21.80
N LEU A 10 11.32 -21.04 20.62
CA LEU A 10 10.53 -20.70 19.44
C LEU A 10 10.29 -21.95 18.60
N ASP A 11 9.02 -22.17 18.24
CA ASP A 11 8.58 -23.20 17.31
C ASP A 11 8.50 -22.62 15.89
N PHE A 12 9.23 -23.23 14.95
CA PHE A 12 9.16 -22.88 13.53
C PHE A 12 8.13 -23.76 12.82
N THR A 13 7.11 -23.15 12.23
CA THR A 13 5.99 -23.85 11.59
C THR A 13 6.20 -24.17 10.11
N LYS A 14 7.22 -23.55 9.49
CA LYS A 14 7.64 -23.81 8.10
C LYS A 14 8.90 -24.68 8.08
N SER A 15 9.02 -25.50 7.03
CA SER A 15 10.24 -26.26 6.78
C SER A 15 11.39 -25.31 6.48
N ILE A 16 12.47 -25.41 7.25
CA ILE A 16 13.71 -24.66 7.03
C ILE A 16 14.45 -25.27 5.84
N ASN A 17 14.70 -24.45 4.82
CA ASN A 17 15.49 -24.81 3.64
C ASN A 17 16.93 -24.26 3.75
N GLN A 18 17.78 -24.56 2.77
CA GLN A 18 19.20 -24.18 2.79
C GLN A 18 19.45 -22.65 2.78
N GLN A 19 18.54 -21.85 2.21
CA GLN A 19 18.64 -20.38 2.28
C GLN A 19 18.29 -19.88 3.69
N ASP A 20 17.31 -20.52 4.33
CA ASP A 20 16.90 -20.18 5.69
C ASP A 20 18.02 -20.48 6.69
N GLU A 21 18.76 -21.57 6.51
CA GLU A 21 19.91 -21.93 7.36
C GLU A 21 21.02 -20.86 7.37
N GLN A 22 21.10 -20.01 6.33
CA GLN A 22 22.05 -18.90 6.28
C GLN A 22 21.63 -17.72 7.18
N ILE A 23 20.33 -17.57 7.45
CA ILE A 23 19.76 -16.48 8.24
C ILE A 23 19.42 -16.97 9.66
N LEU A 24 18.74 -18.10 9.76
CA LEU A 24 18.33 -18.78 10.98
C LEU A 24 19.44 -19.70 11.51
N THR A 25 20.64 -19.14 11.68
CA THR A 25 21.74 -19.84 12.34
C THR A 25 21.41 -20.08 13.82
N ALA A 26 22.12 -21.02 14.47
CA ALA A 26 21.88 -21.32 15.89
C ALA A 26 21.98 -20.08 16.80
N ASP A 27 22.99 -19.23 16.56
CA ASP A 27 23.19 -17.99 17.33
C ASP A 27 22.08 -16.96 17.05
N ALA A 28 21.63 -16.84 15.79
CA ALA A 28 20.53 -15.94 15.44
C ALA A 28 19.20 -16.38 16.07
N ILE A 29 18.92 -17.68 16.10
CA ILE A 29 17.73 -18.24 16.75
C ILE A 29 17.79 -18.03 18.27
N ALA A 30 18.96 -18.23 18.88
CA ALA A 30 19.16 -17.99 20.32
C ALA A 30 18.90 -16.51 20.66
N PHE A 31 19.48 -15.59 19.90
CA PHE A 31 19.26 -14.17 20.08
C PHE A 31 17.79 -13.76 19.86
N LEU A 32 17.14 -14.29 18.82
CA LEU A 32 15.71 -14.02 18.56
C LEU A 32 14.83 -14.54 19.70
N SER A 33 15.17 -15.71 20.27
CA SER A 33 14.47 -16.27 21.43
C SER A 33 14.58 -15.37 22.66
N ASP A 34 15.78 -14.84 22.94
CA ASP A 34 15.99 -13.90 24.05
C ASP A 34 15.20 -12.60 23.89
N LEU A 35 15.12 -12.06 22.67
CA LEU A 35 14.28 -10.89 22.38
C LEU A 35 12.80 -11.18 22.59
N ALA A 36 12.32 -12.31 22.06
CA ALA A 36 10.93 -12.72 22.19
C ALA A 36 10.54 -12.89 23.66
N ASP A 37 11.35 -13.59 24.44
CA ASP A 37 11.15 -13.79 25.88
C ASP A 37 11.11 -12.47 26.65
N LYS A 38 12.01 -11.53 26.32
CA LYS A 38 12.14 -10.28 27.06
C LYS A 38 11.03 -9.27 26.75
N PHE A 39 10.52 -9.25 25.52
CA PHE A 39 9.70 -8.12 25.04
C PHE A 39 8.27 -8.48 24.63
N SER A 40 7.95 -9.76 24.34
CA SER A 40 6.63 -10.14 23.80
C SER A 40 5.47 -9.81 24.74
N ASP A 41 5.65 -10.01 26.06
CA ASP A 41 4.62 -9.71 27.06
C ASP A 41 4.28 -8.22 27.09
N ARG A 42 5.29 -7.34 27.05
CA ARG A 42 5.06 -5.90 27.04
C ARG A 42 4.38 -5.46 25.75
N ARG A 43 4.79 -6.01 24.60
CA ARG A 43 4.14 -5.78 23.30
C ARG A 43 2.65 -6.11 23.37
N SER A 44 2.29 -7.29 23.88
CA SER A 44 0.90 -7.72 23.99
C SER A 44 0.07 -6.83 24.94
N LYS A 45 0.66 -6.41 26.08
CA LYS A 45 0.01 -5.45 26.99
C LYS A 45 -0.24 -4.10 26.30
N LEU A 46 0.72 -3.58 25.54
CA LEU A 46 0.57 -2.33 24.80
C LEU A 46 -0.52 -2.43 23.71
N LEU A 47 -0.64 -3.56 23.03
CA LEU A 47 -1.72 -3.78 22.05
C LEU A 47 -3.10 -3.79 22.74
N ALA A 48 -3.22 -4.39 23.92
CA ALA A 48 -4.45 -4.32 24.71
C ALA A 48 -4.75 -2.89 25.18
N GLU A 49 -3.73 -2.13 25.61
CA GLU A 49 -3.88 -0.71 25.97
C GLU A 49 -4.39 0.14 24.80
N ARG A 50 -4.01 -0.17 23.55
CA ARG A 50 -4.55 0.51 22.35
C ARG A 50 -6.07 0.33 22.23
N LEU A 51 -6.58 -0.87 22.46
CA LEU A 51 -8.04 -1.14 22.41
C LEU A 51 -8.78 -0.34 23.48
N VAL A 52 -8.23 -0.28 24.70
CA VAL A 52 -8.81 0.51 25.80
C VAL A 52 -8.81 2.00 25.45
N ASN A 53 -7.74 2.51 24.84
CA ASN A 53 -7.68 3.92 24.44
C ASN A 53 -8.64 4.23 23.29
N GLN A 54 -8.80 3.33 22.32
CA GLN A 54 -9.78 3.48 21.26
C GLN A 54 -11.21 3.55 21.82
N GLN A 55 -11.56 2.68 22.77
CA GLN A 55 -12.89 2.72 23.43
C GLN A 55 -13.19 4.06 24.11
N LYS A 56 -12.19 4.70 24.72
CA LYS A 56 -12.35 6.05 25.30
C LYS A 56 -12.69 7.07 24.21
N ILE A 57 -11.99 7.00 23.08
CA ILE A 57 -12.24 7.90 21.93
C ILE A 57 -13.64 7.67 21.38
N ASP A 58 -14.03 6.42 21.18
CA ASP A 58 -15.35 6.05 20.69
C ASP A 58 -16.47 6.51 21.64
N SER A 59 -16.19 6.59 22.95
CA SER A 59 -17.10 7.14 23.96
C SER A 59 -17.16 8.68 24.01
N GLY A 60 -16.46 9.36 23.09
CA GLY A 60 -16.50 10.82 22.91
C GLY A 60 -15.31 11.58 23.48
N ALA A 61 -14.30 10.90 24.03
CA ALA A 61 -13.09 11.56 24.52
C ALA A 61 -12.11 11.82 23.37
N LEU A 62 -12.05 13.05 22.86
CA LEU A 62 -11.09 13.41 21.82
C LEU A 62 -9.63 13.32 22.32
N PRO A 63 -8.67 12.93 21.47
CA PRO A 63 -7.26 12.98 21.81
C PRO A 63 -6.79 14.39 22.16
N ASP A 64 -5.94 14.52 23.18
CA ASP A 64 -5.28 15.78 23.57
C ASP A 64 -3.88 15.50 24.15
N PHE A 65 -3.10 16.54 24.39
CA PHE A 65 -1.77 16.46 24.98
C PHE A 65 -1.81 15.90 26.41
N ILE A 66 -0.94 14.93 26.69
CA ILE A 66 -0.75 14.35 28.02
C ILE A 66 -0.16 15.42 28.96
N LEU A 67 -0.89 15.77 30.01
CA LEU A 67 -0.51 16.83 30.95
C LEU A 67 0.62 16.38 31.89
N GLU A 68 0.66 15.10 32.23
CA GLU A 68 1.67 14.48 33.08
C GLU A 68 3.09 14.60 32.48
N ASN A 69 3.19 14.73 31.15
CA ASN A 69 4.46 14.89 30.42
C ASN A 69 4.90 16.36 30.25
N ASN A 70 4.24 17.31 30.93
CA ASN A 70 4.58 18.74 30.81
C ASN A 70 6.00 19.08 31.26
N SER A 71 6.56 18.37 32.25
CA SER A 71 7.94 18.55 32.67
C SER A 71 8.93 18.22 31.54
N ILE A 72 8.69 17.14 30.80
CA ILE A 72 9.50 16.73 29.64
C ILE A 72 9.40 17.78 28.53
N LYS A 73 8.18 18.19 28.18
CA LYS A 73 7.91 19.18 27.11
C LYS A 73 8.52 20.56 27.37
N LYS A 74 8.60 20.97 28.63
CA LYS A 74 9.09 22.30 29.04
C LYS A 74 10.57 22.31 29.46
N SER A 75 11.24 21.17 29.38
CA SER A 75 12.66 21.06 29.74
C SER A 75 13.56 21.23 28.52
N ASP A 76 14.77 21.76 28.74
CA ASP A 76 15.79 21.85 27.70
C ASP A 76 16.54 20.52 27.59
N TRP A 77 16.21 19.75 26.55
CA TRP A 77 16.93 18.52 26.22
C TRP A 77 17.06 18.37 24.71
N LYS A 78 18.00 17.52 24.30
CA LYS A 78 18.21 17.11 22.92
C LYS A 78 18.40 15.60 22.86
N ILE A 79 18.19 15.02 21.69
CA ILE A 79 18.60 13.65 21.43
C ILE A 79 20.12 13.51 21.59
N GLN A 80 20.61 12.29 21.83
CA GLN A 80 22.01 12.04 22.19
C GLN A 80 23.01 12.56 21.13
N ASN A 81 22.97 12.03 19.91
CA ASN A 81 23.81 12.45 18.79
C ASN A 81 23.25 11.94 17.45
N ILE A 82 23.62 12.59 16.34
CA ILE A 82 23.29 12.16 14.97
C ILE A 82 24.61 11.79 14.27
N PRO A 83 24.79 10.52 13.86
CA PRO A 83 25.92 10.08 13.03
C PRO A 83 26.12 10.93 11.76
N ASN A 84 27.36 11.08 11.29
CA ASN A 84 27.70 11.99 10.16
C ASN A 84 26.96 11.67 8.86
N ASP A 85 26.76 10.39 8.56
CA ASP A 85 26.01 9.89 7.41
C ASP A 85 24.49 10.16 7.48
N LEU A 86 23.96 10.41 8.67
CA LEU A 86 22.54 10.77 8.90
C LEU A 86 22.30 12.28 9.01
N GLN A 87 23.32 13.11 8.84
CA GLN A 87 23.17 14.58 8.88
C GLN A 87 22.60 15.16 7.59
N ASP A 88 22.81 14.51 6.44
CA ASP A 88 22.28 14.92 5.12
C ASP A 88 21.27 13.90 4.61
N ARG A 89 19.98 14.15 4.89
CA ARG A 89 18.84 13.29 4.52
C ARG A 89 17.89 13.99 3.53
N ARG A 90 18.43 14.86 2.67
CA ARG A 90 17.63 15.76 1.82
C ARG A 90 16.65 15.08 0.86
N VAL A 91 16.96 13.85 0.43
CA VAL A 91 16.09 12.99 -0.39
C VAL A 91 16.28 11.55 0.05
N GLU A 92 15.18 10.87 0.31
CA GLU A 92 15.13 9.47 0.70
C GLU A 92 14.24 8.71 -0.28
N ILE A 93 14.62 7.47 -0.60
CA ILE A 93 13.79 6.56 -1.36
C ILE A 93 13.35 5.41 -0.45
N THR A 94 12.11 4.97 -0.60
CA THR A 94 11.57 3.80 0.10
C THR A 94 11.32 2.69 -0.93
N GLY A 95 11.43 1.44 -0.51
CA GLY A 95 11.14 0.32 -1.40
C GLY A 95 11.37 -1.04 -0.76
N PRO A 96 10.83 -2.10 -1.40
CA PRO A 96 10.89 -3.46 -0.88
C PRO A 96 12.31 -4.00 -0.90
N VAL A 97 12.54 -5.05 -0.13
CA VAL A 97 13.83 -5.74 -0.02
C VAL A 97 14.12 -6.76 -1.14
N GLU A 98 13.43 -6.64 -2.28
CA GLU A 98 13.71 -7.46 -3.45
C GLU A 98 15.06 -7.07 -4.08
N ARG A 99 15.84 -8.07 -4.51
CA ARG A 99 17.24 -7.89 -4.94
C ARG A 99 17.42 -6.78 -5.99
N LYS A 100 16.61 -6.76 -7.05
CA LYS A 100 16.70 -5.73 -8.09
C LYS A 100 16.30 -4.36 -7.55
N MET A 101 15.25 -4.30 -6.71
CA MET A 101 14.80 -3.05 -6.09
C MET A 101 15.84 -2.44 -5.14
N VAL A 102 16.51 -3.25 -4.32
CA VAL A 102 17.61 -2.79 -3.46
C VAL A 102 18.76 -2.20 -4.28
N ILE A 103 19.17 -2.88 -5.36
CA ILE A 103 20.24 -2.39 -6.24
C ILE A 103 19.85 -1.06 -6.89
N ASN A 104 18.63 -0.94 -7.38
CA ASN A 104 18.15 0.30 -8.01
C ASN A 104 18.09 1.45 -7.00
N ALA A 105 17.57 1.18 -5.80
CA ALA A 105 17.44 2.19 -4.75
C ALA A 105 18.81 2.70 -4.26
N LEU A 106 19.78 1.82 -4.08
CA LEU A 106 21.15 2.20 -3.68
C LEU A 106 21.92 2.96 -4.77
N ASN A 107 21.56 2.77 -6.04
CA ASN A 107 22.18 3.48 -7.18
C ASN A 107 21.44 4.78 -7.55
N ALA A 108 20.29 5.06 -6.93
CA ALA A 108 19.54 6.28 -7.19
C ALA A 108 20.29 7.51 -6.63
N ASN A 109 20.05 8.69 -7.22
CA ASN A 109 20.61 9.95 -6.74
C ASN A 109 19.85 10.46 -5.48
N VAL A 110 19.97 9.71 -4.39
CA VAL A 110 19.34 9.97 -3.09
C VAL A 110 20.38 9.81 -1.97
N LYS A 111 20.05 10.24 -0.76
CA LYS A 111 20.96 10.13 0.41
C LYS A 111 20.70 8.90 1.26
N VAL A 112 19.43 8.47 1.32
CA VAL A 112 19.00 7.34 2.16
C VAL A 112 18.09 6.44 1.35
N PHE A 113 18.26 5.13 1.55
CA PHE A 113 17.30 4.11 1.14
C PHE A 113 16.72 3.46 2.40
N MET A 114 15.40 3.57 2.56
CA MET A 114 14.66 2.81 3.56
C MET A 114 14.26 1.47 2.96
N ALA A 115 15.06 0.44 3.24
CA ALA A 115 14.75 -0.94 2.91
C ALA A 115 13.58 -1.42 3.79
N ASP A 116 12.45 -1.66 3.17
CA ASP A 116 11.18 -1.77 3.88
C ASP A 116 10.69 -3.22 3.94
N PHE A 117 10.39 -3.66 5.17
CA PHE A 117 9.78 -4.95 5.50
C PHE A 117 8.34 -4.80 6.01
N GLU A 118 7.81 -3.58 6.03
CA GLU A 118 6.47 -3.24 6.47
C GLU A 118 5.57 -3.00 5.26
N ASP A 119 5.10 -1.78 5.02
CA ASP A 119 3.95 -1.51 4.15
C ASP A 119 4.22 -1.72 2.65
N SER A 120 5.47 -1.58 2.19
CA SER A 120 5.84 -1.85 0.79
C SER A 120 6.29 -3.29 0.55
N LEU A 121 6.40 -4.10 1.61
CA LEU A 121 6.62 -5.53 1.51
C LEU A 121 5.30 -6.27 1.78
N SER A 122 5.06 -7.35 1.05
CA SER A 122 4.13 -8.37 1.53
C SER A 122 4.96 -9.37 2.35
N PRO A 123 4.92 -9.35 3.70
CA PRO A 123 5.69 -10.21 4.59
C PRO A 123 5.07 -11.61 4.61
N SER A 124 5.09 -12.23 3.44
CA SER A 124 4.64 -13.59 3.26
C SER A 124 5.80 -14.55 3.40
N TRP A 125 5.52 -15.76 3.87
CA TRP A 125 6.22 -16.92 3.32
C TRP A 125 5.69 -17.26 1.91
N ASP A 126 4.36 -17.09 1.71
CA ASP A 126 3.60 -17.12 0.44
C ASP A 126 2.34 -16.20 0.57
N ILE A 127 2.04 -15.38 -0.45
CA ILE A 127 1.41 -14.01 -0.38
C ILE A 127 -0.10 -13.91 -0.10
N ALA A 128 -0.92 -14.94 -0.38
CA ALA A 128 -2.37 -14.75 -0.53
C ALA A 128 -3.15 -14.36 0.74
N ARG A 129 -2.59 -14.54 1.94
CA ARG A 129 -3.30 -14.36 3.23
C ARG A 129 -2.94 -13.09 3.99
N PHE A 130 -2.05 -12.27 3.44
CA PHE A 130 -1.38 -11.20 4.20
C PHE A 130 -2.34 -10.16 4.80
N GLN A 131 -3.29 -9.64 4.01
CA GLN A 131 -4.23 -8.62 4.49
C GLN A 131 -5.20 -9.17 5.56
N ASP A 132 -5.61 -10.43 5.41
CA ASP A 132 -6.49 -11.11 6.37
C ASP A 132 -5.79 -11.34 7.72
N GLU A 133 -4.50 -11.64 7.69
CA GLU A 133 -3.69 -11.86 8.90
C GLU A 133 -3.43 -10.55 9.66
N LEU A 134 -3.15 -9.45 8.95
CA LEU A 134 -3.09 -8.12 9.56
C LEU A 134 -4.44 -7.73 10.19
N SER A 135 -5.56 -8.03 9.53
CA SER A 135 -6.89 -7.77 10.06
C SER A 135 -7.17 -8.56 11.34
N ALA A 136 -6.73 -9.83 11.39
CA ALA A 136 -6.84 -10.69 12.58
C ALA A 136 -6.00 -10.19 13.76
N MET A 137 -4.89 -9.48 13.50
CA MET A 137 -4.04 -8.83 14.52
C MET A 137 -4.57 -7.47 14.98
N GLY A 138 -5.69 -6.99 14.41
CA GLY A 138 -6.32 -5.73 14.78
C GLY A 138 -5.92 -4.52 13.92
N TYR A 139 -5.17 -4.72 12.83
CA TYR A 139 -4.89 -3.66 11.85
C TYR A 139 -6.12 -3.46 10.95
N ARG A 140 -6.97 -2.51 11.35
CA ARG A 140 -8.27 -2.23 10.71
C ARG A 140 -8.19 -1.40 9.43
N PHE A 141 -7.08 -0.71 9.20
CA PHE A 141 -6.87 0.13 8.02
C PHE A 141 -5.60 -0.31 7.31
N GLN A 142 -5.73 -0.74 6.05
CA GLN A 142 -4.65 -1.26 5.21
C GLN A 142 -4.82 -0.68 3.81
N PHE A 143 -3.74 -0.16 3.22
CA PHE A 143 -3.77 0.49 1.92
C PHE A 143 -2.41 0.35 1.23
N ILE A 144 -2.42 0.31 -0.11
CA ILE A 144 -1.19 0.28 -0.91
C ILE A 144 -0.87 1.72 -1.32
N THR A 145 0.16 2.29 -0.71
CA THR A 145 0.56 3.70 -0.85
C THR A 145 0.72 4.16 -2.29
N LEU A 146 1.38 3.36 -3.13
CA LEU A 146 1.76 3.75 -4.50
C LEU A 146 0.99 3.00 -5.60
N ALA A 147 -0.08 2.28 -5.26
CA ALA A 147 -0.83 1.49 -6.24
C ALA A 147 -1.29 2.32 -7.46
N GLY A 148 -1.76 3.55 -7.21
CA GLY A 148 -2.22 4.44 -8.28
C GLY A 148 -1.12 4.84 -9.26
N ILE A 149 0.06 5.23 -8.75
CA ILE A 149 1.20 5.66 -9.59
C ILE A 149 1.73 4.48 -10.40
N HIS A 150 1.94 3.32 -9.77
CA HIS A 150 2.42 2.14 -10.48
C HIS A 150 1.44 1.68 -11.57
N SER A 151 0.14 1.66 -11.26
CA SER A 151 -0.88 1.25 -12.23
C SER A 151 -0.97 2.23 -13.39
N MET A 152 -1.01 3.54 -13.12
CA MET A 152 -1.12 4.56 -14.16
C MET A 152 0.11 4.57 -15.08
N TRP A 153 1.30 4.68 -14.50
CA TRP A 153 2.53 4.87 -15.28
C TRP A 153 2.90 3.64 -16.08
N PHE A 154 2.72 2.45 -15.50
CA PHE A 154 3.00 1.21 -16.22
C PHE A 154 2.04 1.03 -17.40
N ASN A 155 0.73 1.17 -17.19
CA ASN A 155 -0.24 0.99 -18.27
C ASN A 155 -0.06 2.05 -19.37
N MET A 156 0.25 3.29 -19.02
CA MET A 156 0.55 4.33 -20.00
C MET A 156 1.85 4.06 -20.77
N PHE A 157 2.90 3.61 -20.08
CA PHE A 157 4.16 3.22 -20.73
C PHE A 157 3.95 2.04 -21.69
N ASP A 158 3.26 0.99 -21.24
CA ASP A 158 2.98 -0.21 -22.06
C ASP A 158 2.15 0.14 -23.31
N LEU A 159 1.13 0.98 -23.16
CA LEU A 159 0.34 1.50 -24.27
C LEU A 159 1.19 2.31 -25.23
N ALA A 160 1.91 3.34 -24.74
CA ALA A 160 2.71 4.23 -25.57
C ALA A 160 3.84 3.50 -26.30
N HIS A 161 4.51 2.58 -25.60
CA HIS A 161 5.57 1.76 -26.17
C HIS A 161 5.02 0.91 -27.33
N SER A 162 3.90 0.22 -27.11
CA SER A 162 3.28 -0.64 -28.13
C SER A 162 2.74 0.17 -29.29
N TYR A 163 2.05 1.27 -29.02
CA TYR A 163 1.54 2.19 -30.05
C TYR A 163 2.66 2.70 -30.99
N ALA A 164 3.87 2.91 -30.45
CA ALA A 164 5.04 3.34 -31.20
C ALA A 164 5.72 2.23 -32.03
N GLN A 165 5.41 0.94 -31.82
CA GLN A 165 5.99 -0.18 -32.58
C GLN A 165 5.35 -0.40 -33.96
N GLY A 166 4.34 0.40 -34.33
CA GLY A 166 3.50 0.17 -35.50
C GLY A 166 2.10 -0.30 -35.11
N GLU A 167 1.16 -0.29 -36.05
CA GLU A 167 -0.25 -0.71 -35.83
C GLU A 167 -1.09 0.15 -34.87
N GLY A 168 -0.50 1.13 -34.15
CA GLY A 168 -1.15 2.28 -33.50
C GLY A 168 -2.51 1.97 -32.86
N MET A 169 -3.59 2.28 -33.58
CA MET A 169 -4.97 2.10 -33.11
C MET A 169 -5.31 0.67 -32.71
N LYS A 170 -4.72 -0.35 -33.34
CA LYS A 170 -4.92 -1.74 -32.93
C LYS A 170 -4.50 -1.96 -31.47
N HIS A 171 -3.38 -1.39 -31.05
CA HIS A 171 -2.91 -1.51 -29.67
C HIS A 171 -3.76 -0.73 -28.68
N TYR A 172 -4.40 0.36 -29.11
CA TYR A 172 -5.41 1.02 -28.27
C TYR A 172 -6.62 0.10 -28.05
N VAL A 173 -7.12 -0.54 -29.10
CA VAL A 173 -8.25 -1.48 -29.02
C VAL A 173 -7.92 -2.65 -28.10
N GLU A 174 -6.78 -3.33 -28.31
CA GLU A 174 -6.39 -4.53 -27.56
C GLU A 174 -6.04 -4.27 -26.07
N LYS A 175 -5.39 -3.14 -25.78
CA LYS A 175 -4.87 -2.87 -24.43
C LYS A 175 -5.80 -2.04 -23.55
N VAL A 176 -6.70 -1.27 -24.16
CA VAL A 176 -7.62 -0.39 -23.46
C VAL A 176 -9.06 -0.83 -23.75
N GLN A 177 -9.54 -0.60 -24.97
CA GLN A 177 -10.97 -0.65 -25.26
C GLN A 177 -11.61 -2.04 -25.06
N GLU A 178 -11.01 -3.11 -25.58
CA GLU A 178 -11.54 -4.48 -25.41
C GLU A 178 -11.53 -4.90 -23.94
N ARG A 179 -10.50 -4.52 -23.19
CA ARG A 179 -10.40 -4.81 -21.75
C ARG A 179 -11.46 -4.05 -20.95
N GLU A 180 -11.75 -2.81 -21.33
CA GLU A 180 -12.84 -2.03 -20.75
C GLU A 180 -14.19 -2.72 -21.00
N PHE A 181 -14.46 -3.16 -22.23
CA PHE A 181 -15.68 -3.91 -22.57
C PHE A 181 -15.81 -5.22 -21.80
N GLU A 182 -14.74 -6.01 -21.67
CA GLU A 182 -14.73 -7.25 -20.89
C GLU A 182 -14.98 -6.99 -19.39
N ALA A 183 -14.58 -5.82 -18.88
CA ALA A 183 -14.75 -5.43 -17.49
C ALA A 183 -16.17 -4.92 -17.16
N ILE A 184 -17.01 -4.61 -18.15
CA ILE A 184 -18.40 -4.16 -17.93
C ILE A 184 -19.17 -5.19 -17.09
N ASN A 185 -19.04 -6.47 -17.41
CA ASN A 185 -19.69 -7.56 -16.66
C ASN A 185 -19.19 -7.71 -15.22
N LYS A 186 -18.09 -7.03 -14.86
CA LYS A 186 -17.51 -6.97 -13.51
C LYS A 186 -17.83 -5.64 -12.81
N GLY A 187 -18.60 -4.75 -13.43
CA GLY A 187 -19.04 -3.47 -12.88
C GLY A 187 -18.23 -2.24 -13.32
N TYR A 188 -17.38 -2.34 -14.34
CA TYR A 188 -16.70 -1.18 -14.92
C TYR A 188 -17.67 -0.34 -15.77
N THR A 189 -17.66 0.99 -15.61
CA THR A 189 -18.65 1.89 -16.25
C THR A 189 -18.03 2.93 -17.18
N PHE A 190 -16.72 3.19 -17.10
CA PHE A 190 -16.06 4.22 -17.90
C PHE A 190 -15.92 3.86 -19.39
N SER A 191 -16.32 2.64 -19.81
CA SER A 191 -16.51 2.32 -21.24
C SER A 191 -17.47 3.30 -21.92
N SER A 192 -18.43 3.83 -21.17
CA SER A 192 -19.33 4.93 -21.55
C SER A 192 -18.86 6.22 -20.87
N HIS A 193 -17.80 6.81 -21.42
CA HIS A 193 -17.10 7.93 -20.78
C HIS A 193 -17.95 9.20 -20.72
N GLN A 194 -18.86 9.46 -21.68
CA GLN A 194 -19.78 10.61 -21.63
C GLN A 194 -20.76 10.47 -20.46
N GLN A 195 -21.31 9.27 -20.26
CA GLN A 195 -22.15 9.00 -19.10
C GLN A 195 -21.39 9.22 -17.79
N GLU A 196 -20.17 8.69 -17.68
CA GLU A 196 -19.38 8.70 -16.45
C GLU A 196 -18.90 10.12 -16.05
N VAL A 197 -18.58 10.98 -17.03
CA VAL A 197 -18.25 12.40 -16.77
C VAL A 197 -19.48 13.28 -16.54
N GLY A 198 -20.69 12.69 -16.51
CA GLY A 198 -21.91 13.36 -16.10
C GLY A 198 -22.66 14.09 -17.21
N THR A 199 -22.43 13.76 -18.48
CA THR A 199 -23.13 14.42 -19.60
C THR A 199 -24.65 14.32 -19.42
N GLY A 200 -25.17 13.18 -18.96
CA GLY A 200 -26.60 12.99 -18.70
C GLY A 200 -27.15 13.75 -17.50
N TYR A 201 -26.30 14.07 -16.53
CA TYR A 201 -26.66 14.98 -15.45
C TYR A 201 -26.85 16.40 -16.01
N PHE A 202 -25.92 16.89 -16.82
CA PHE A 202 -26.00 18.23 -17.40
C PHE A 202 -27.12 18.38 -18.44
N ASP A 203 -27.46 17.31 -19.16
CA ASP A 203 -28.64 17.30 -20.05
C ASP A 203 -29.95 17.47 -19.27
N LYS A 204 -30.09 16.79 -18.12
CA LYS A 204 -31.24 16.96 -17.21
C LYS A 204 -31.30 18.37 -16.64
N VAL A 205 -30.16 18.91 -16.19
CA VAL A 205 -30.07 20.29 -15.69
C VAL A 205 -30.53 21.28 -16.78
N THR A 206 -30.04 21.12 -18.00
CA THR A 206 -30.40 21.97 -19.15
C THR A 206 -31.89 21.87 -19.46
N THR A 207 -32.44 20.66 -19.47
CA THR A 207 -33.85 20.40 -19.75
C THR A 207 -34.76 21.04 -18.70
N VAL A 208 -34.39 20.97 -17.41
CA VAL A 208 -35.13 21.61 -16.32
C VAL A 208 -35.09 23.14 -16.45
N ILE A 209 -33.91 23.72 -16.70
CA ILE A 209 -33.74 25.18 -16.89
C ILE A 209 -34.58 25.68 -18.06
N GLN A 210 -34.70 24.90 -19.13
CA GLN A 210 -35.45 25.27 -20.33
C GLN A 210 -36.95 24.94 -20.26
N GLY A 211 -37.45 24.52 -19.10
CA GLY A 211 -38.90 24.33 -18.87
C GLY A 211 -39.45 23.00 -19.41
N GLY A 212 -38.61 21.97 -19.53
CA GLY A 212 -39.04 20.60 -19.83
C GLY A 212 -38.67 20.08 -21.21
N THR A 213 -38.15 20.92 -22.11
CA THR A 213 -37.72 20.49 -23.45
C THR A 213 -36.47 21.25 -23.88
N SER A 214 -35.44 20.52 -24.31
CA SER A 214 -34.20 21.09 -24.84
C SER A 214 -33.88 20.48 -26.21
N SER A 215 -33.43 21.29 -27.17
CA SER A 215 -33.00 20.84 -28.49
C SER A 215 -31.48 20.70 -28.62
N VAL A 216 -30.73 20.84 -27.51
CA VAL A 216 -29.26 20.88 -27.48
C VAL A 216 -28.66 19.92 -26.44
N THR A 217 -29.36 18.83 -26.13
CA THR A 217 -28.83 17.76 -25.27
C THR A 217 -27.69 17.02 -25.95
N ALA A 218 -26.67 16.62 -25.18
CA ALA A 218 -25.42 16.06 -25.71
C ALA A 218 -25.40 14.53 -25.80
N LEU A 219 -26.22 13.81 -25.02
CA LEU A 219 -26.26 12.33 -25.06
C LEU A 219 -27.16 11.77 -26.15
N THR A 220 -28.36 12.34 -26.33
CA THR A 220 -29.34 11.86 -27.31
C THR A 220 -28.78 11.96 -28.73
N GLY A 221 -28.55 10.81 -29.39
CA GLY A 221 -27.94 10.72 -30.72
C GLY A 221 -26.41 10.80 -30.72
N SER A 222 -25.75 10.58 -29.58
CA SER A 222 -24.29 10.49 -29.50
C SER A 222 -23.79 9.13 -30.00
N THR A 223 -22.55 9.10 -30.51
CA THR A 223 -21.88 7.84 -30.89
C THR A 223 -21.71 6.88 -29.71
N GLU A 224 -21.72 7.40 -28.47
CA GLU A 224 -21.69 6.57 -27.27
C GLU A 224 -23.01 5.80 -27.10
N GLU A 225 -24.17 6.46 -27.23
CA GLU A 225 -25.50 5.81 -27.15
C GLU A 225 -25.72 4.74 -28.23
N GLU A 226 -25.08 4.89 -29.40
CA GLU A 226 -25.22 3.96 -30.52
C GLU A 226 -24.24 2.77 -30.46
N GLN A 227 -23.10 2.91 -29.79
CA GLN A 227 -21.97 1.95 -29.87
C GLN A 227 -21.56 1.32 -28.54
N PHE A 228 -22.01 1.86 -27.40
CA PHE A 228 -21.62 1.47 -26.05
C PHE A 228 -22.84 1.31 -25.14
#